data_AF-A0AAE6WGE6-F1
#
_entry.id   AF-A0AAE6WGE6-F1
#
_cell.length_a   1.000
_cell.length_b   1.000
_cell.length_c   1.000
_cell.angle_alpha   90.00
_cell.angle_beta   90.00
_cell.angle_gamma   90.00
#
_symmetry.space_group_name_H-M   'P 1'
#
loop_
_entity.id
_entity.type
_entity.pdbx_description
1 polymer ?
#
loop_
_entity_poly.entity_id
_entity_poly.type
_entity_poly.pdbx_seq_one_letter_code
_entity_poly.pdbx_strand_id
1 'polypeptide(L)'
;MLKPKEIAERSGVTVLTLQRWDNNGSLKAYCAPMLKVLFLMKQLLKEVMDNQVDTIFITYKDRFIRFGYDWFERLCKMHNTEIVVLNNIETSPTQEMINDMISIVHVFSCRLYGLREYKSKLKNDRSLKSGENNDSSSKSKTLSRSNNEECS
;
A
#
# COMPACT_ATOMS: atom_id res chain seq x y z
N MET A 1 -16.50 -6.80 2.09
CA MET A 1 -16.59 -6.68 0.61
C MET A 1 -17.96 -6.07 0.32
N LEU A 2 -18.03 -4.93 -0.38
CA LEU A 2 -19.32 -4.30 -0.72
C LEU A 2 -20.10 -5.21 -1.66
N LYS A 3 -21.42 -5.31 -1.49
CA LYS A 3 -22.25 -6.12 -2.38
C LYS A 3 -22.47 -5.38 -3.70
N PRO A 4 -22.59 -6.07 -4.86
CA PRO A 4 -22.83 -5.42 -6.15
C PRO A 4 -24.05 -4.50 -6.17
N LYS A 5 -25.08 -4.82 -5.38
CA LYS A 5 -26.27 -3.97 -5.19
C LYS A 5 -25.94 -2.61 -4.56
N GLU A 6 -25.12 -2.60 -3.52
CA GLU A 6 -24.72 -1.37 -2.83
C GLU A 6 -23.83 -0.49 -3.72
N ILE A 7 -22.95 -1.11 -4.52
CA ILE A 7 -22.10 -0.40 -5.46
C ILE A 7 -22.97 0.29 -6.52
N ALA A 8 -23.89 -0.46 -7.14
CA ALA A 8 -24.81 0.03 -8.16
C ALA A 8 -25.67 1.21 -7.65
N GLU A 9 -26.26 1.09 -6.46
CA GLU A 9 -27.09 2.13 -5.86
C GLU A 9 -26.29 3.42 -5.60
N ARG A 10 -25.04 3.31 -5.15
CA ARG A 10 -24.17 4.47 -4.86
C ARG A 10 -23.52 5.09 -6.08
N SER A 11 -23.27 4.30 -7.13
CA SER A 11 -22.73 4.80 -8.40
C SER A 11 -23.80 5.31 -9.36
N GLY A 12 -25.08 5.26 -8.98
CA GLY A 12 -26.19 5.75 -9.79
C GLY A 12 -26.44 4.91 -11.06
N VAL A 13 -25.92 3.68 -11.12
CA VAL A 13 -26.09 2.77 -12.26
C VAL A 13 -26.79 1.47 -11.83
N THR A 14 -27.43 0.78 -12.78
CA THR A 14 -28.08 -0.50 -12.44
C THR A 14 -27.04 -1.61 -12.21
N VAL A 15 -27.39 -2.59 -11.37
CA VAL A 15 -26.54 -3.79 -11.13
C VAL A 15 -26.22 -4.52 -12.45
N LEU A 16 -27.16 -4.53 -13.38
CA LEU A 16 -26.97 -5.11 -14.72
C LEU A 16 -25.93 -4.32 -15.54
N THR A 17 -25.90 -2.99 -15.42
CA THR A 17 -24.86 -2.16 -16.05
C THR A 17 -23.49 -2.48 -15.46
N LEU A 18 -23.40 -2.60 -14.14
CA LEU A 18 -22.17 -2.96 -13.43
C LEU A 18 -21.65 -4.34 -13.86
N GLN A 19 -22.54 -5.33 -13.94
CA GLN A 19 -22.21 -6.68 -14.42
C GLN A 19 -21.81 -6.69 -15.89
N ARG A 20 -22.43 -5.87 -16.74
CA ARG A 20 -22.02 -5.72 -18.14
C ARG A 20 -20.62 -5.12 -18.26
N TRP A 21 -20.28 -4.12 -17.45
CA TRP A 21 -18.93 -3.55 -17.43
C TRP A 21 -17.88 -4.56 -16.96
N ASP A 22 -18.22 -5.39 -15.96
CA ASP A 22 -17.37 -6.48 -15.49
C ASP A 22 -17.16 -7.54 -16.58
N ASN A 23 -18.24 -7.98 -17.24
CA ASN A 23 -18.19 -8.97 -18.32
C ASN A 23 -17.46 -8.47 -19.58
N ASN A 24 -17.53 -7.17 -19.88
CA ASN A 24 -16.85 -6.56 -21.02
C ASN A 24 -15.42 -6.11 -20.69
N GLY A 25 -14.94 -6.30 -19.45
CA GLY A 25 -13.60 -5.89 -19.01
C GLY A 25 -13.43 -4.36 -18.88
N SER A 26 -14.52 -3.61 -18.94
CA SER A 26 -14.53 -2.15 -18.80
C SER A 26 -14.41 -1.70 -17.35
N LEU A 27 -14.68 -2.59 -16.39
CA LEU A 27 -14.47 -2.37 -14.96
C LEU A 27 -13.23 -3.14 -14.50
N LYS A 28 -12.20 -2.42 -14.03
CA LYS A 28 -10.98 -3.04 -13.51
C LYS A 28 -10.91 -2.90 -12.00
N ALA A 29 -11.10 -4.02 -11.29
CA ALA A 29 -11.05 -4.04 -9.84
C ALA A 29 -9.63 -4.29 -9.33
N TYR A 30 -9.15 -3.41 -8.46
CA TYR A 30 -7.85 -3.54 -7.81
C TYR A 30 -8.04 -3.85 -6.32
N CYS A 31 -7.81 -5.11 -5.93
CA CYS A 31 -7.79 -5.54 -4.54
C CYS A 31 -6.39 -6.03 -4.18
N ALA A 32 -5.70 -5.37 -3.26
CA ALA A 32 -4.41 -5.84 -2.77
C ALA A 32 -4.30 -5.84 -1.24
N PRO A 33 -3.56 -6.82 -0.69
CA PRO A 33 -3.02 -6.70 0.66
C PRO A 33 -1.99 -5.57 0.73
N MET A 34 -1.86 -4.98 1.91
CA MET A 34 -1.12 -3.74 2.21
C MET A 34 0.29 -3.67 1.58
N LEU A 35 1.00 -4.80 1.43
CA LEU A 35 2.32 -4.86 0.81
C LEU A 35 2.36 -4.68 -0.72
N LYS A 36 1.27 -4.91 -1.46
CA LYS A 36 1.22 -4.78 -2.94
C LYS A 36 0.63 -3.45 -3.43
N VAL A 37 0.20 -2.59 -2.51
CA VAL A 37 -0.47 -1.31 -2.81
C VAL A 37 0.40 -0.41 -3.70
N LEU A 38 1.71 -0.35 -3.46
CA LEU A 38 2.61 0.49 -4.25
C LEU A 38 2.66 0.08 -5.74
N PHE A 39 2.61 -1.21 -6.04
CA PHE A 39 2.64 -1.69 -7.43
C PHE A 39 1.36 -1.32 -8.17
N LEU A 40 0.20 -1.48 -7.52
CA LEU A 40 -1.09 -1.14 -8.09
C LEU A 40 -1.26 0.36 -8.30
N MET A 41 -0.79 1.17 -7.35
CA MET A 41 -0.89 2.62 -7.44
C MET A 41 -0.07 3.16 -8.62
N LYS A 42 1.09 2.56 -8.93
CA LYS A 42 1.87 2.89 -10.13
C LYS A 42 1.13 2.57 -11.43
N GLN A 43 0.48 1.40 -11.49
CA GLN A 43 -0.28 1.00 -12.67
C GLN A 43 -1.50 1.92 -12.87
N LEU A 44 -2.25 2.17 -11.81
CA LEU A 44 -3.40 3.09 -11.85
C LEU A 44 -2.98 4.50 -12.28
N LEU A 45 -1.87 5.00 -11.74
CA LEU A 45 -1.33 6.30 -12.12
C LEU A 45 -1.03 6.39 -13.62
N LYS A 46 -0.42 5.34 -14.18
CA LYS A 46 -0.15 5.27 -15.62
C LYS A 46 -1.44 5.29 -16.44
N GLU A 47 -2.44 4.52 -16.03
CA GLU A 47 -3.74 4.45 -16.71
C GLU A 47 -4.50 5.79 -16.67
N VAL A 48 -4.40 6.53 -15.56
CA VAL A 48 -4.92 7.91 -15.45
C VAL A 48 -4.17 8.85 -16.38
N MET A 49 -2.83 8.80 -16.40
CA MET A 49 -2.03 9.66 -17.27
C MET A 49 -2.25 9.39 -18.76
N ASP A 50 -2.53 8.14 -19.12
CA ASP A 50 -2.86 7.69 -20.48
C ASP A 50 -4.35 7.95 -20.84
N ASN A 51 -5.11 8.63 -19.97
CA ASN A 51 -6.54 8.92 -20.10
C ASN A 51 -7.39 7.67 -20.40
N GLN A 52 -7.04 6.52 -19.81
CA GLN A 52 -7.77 5.26 -19.98
C GLN A 52 -8.82 5.03 -18.88
N VAL A 53 -8.94 5.99 -17.95
CA VAL A 53 -9.80 5.87 -16.76
C VAL A 53 -10.64 7.13 -16.62
N ASP A 54 -11.96 6.98 -16.75
CA ASP A 54 -12.91 8.07 -16.55
C ASP A 54 -13.27 8.25 -15.08
N THR A 55 -13.39 7.16 -14.32
CA THR A 55 -13.87 7.21 -12.93
C THR A 55 -13.20 6.16 -12.06
N ILE A 56 -12.71 6.59 -10.90
CA ILE A 56 -12.09 5.74 -9.88
C ILE A 56 -13.05 5.63 -8.70
N PHE A 57 -13.54 4.43 -8.44
CA PHE A 57 -14.35 4.15 -7.25
C PHE A 57 -13.45 3.67 -6.11
N ILE A 58 -13.43 4.43 -5.02
CA ILE A 58 -12.70 4.07 -3.80
C ILE A 58 -13.64 3.80 -2.66
N THR A 59 -13.27 2.90 -1.75
CA THR A 59 -14.10 2.65 -0.57
C THR A 59 -13.91 3.71 0.49
N TYR A 60 -12.67 4.05 0.84
CA TYR A 60 -12.34 5.08 1.82
C TYR A 60 -11.11 5.87 1.34
N LYS A 61 -11.09 7.18 1.60
CA LYS A 61 -10.02 8.10 1.18
C LYS A 61 -8.67 7.71 1.78
N ASP A 62 -8.66 7.45 3.08
CA ASP A 62 -7.50 7.19 3.92
C ASP A 62 -6.80 5.85 3.59
N ARG A 63 -7.59 4.81 3.26
CA ARG A 63 -7.08 3.49 2.85
C ARG A 63 -6.55 3.46 1.43
N PHE A 64 -7.03 4.37 0.57
CA PHE A 64 -6.55 4.48 -0.80
C PHE A 64 -5.23 5.24 -0.87
N ILE A 65 -5.21 6.46 -0.31
CA ILE A 65 -4.02 7.30 -0.25
C ILE A 65 -3.94 7.96 1.12
N ARG A 66 -2.93 7.54 1.89
CA ARG A 66 -2.70 8.01 3.26
C ARG A 66 -2.20 9.45 3.31
N PHE A 67 -1.34 9.82 2.37
CA PHE A 67 -0.76 11.15 2.25
C PHE A 67 -0.80 11.62 0.81
N GLY A 68 -1.10 12.90 0.60
CA GLY A 68 -1.13 13.48 -0.74
C GLY A 68 -2.37 13.13 -1.56
N TYR A 69 -3.48 12.75 -0.91
CA TYR A 69 -4.76 12.55 -1.61
C TYR A 69 -5.16 13.80 -2.40
N ASP A 70 -5.07 14.98 -1.79
CA ASP A 70 -5.49 16.22 -2.46
C ASP A 70 -4.62 16.53 -3.70
N TRP A 71 -3.35 16.09 -3.70
CA TRP A 71 -2.50 16.16 -4.88
C TRP A 71 -2.97 15.17 -5.95
N PHE A 72 -3.27 13.93 -5.56
CA PHE A 72 -3.74 12.89 -6.49
C PHE A 72 -5.11 13.24 -7.08
N GLU A 73 -6.03 13.78 -6.28
CA GLU A 73 -7.33 14.26 -6.75
C GLU A 73 -7.18 15.37 -7.80
N ARG A 74 -6.26 16.33 -7.56
CA ARG A 74 -5.94 17.36 -8.56
C ARG A 74 -5.35 16.77 -9.84
N LEU A 75 -4.47 15.78 -9.72
CA LEU A 75 -3.92 15.07 -10.87
C LEU A 75 -5.02 14.40 -11.69
N CYS A 76 -5.91 13.65 -11.05
CA CYS A 76 -7.04 13.01 -11.72
C CYS A 76 -7.94 14.05 -12.41
N LYS A 77 -8.24 15.18 -11.76
CA LYS A 77 -9.03 16.27 -12.35
C LYS A 77 -8.39 16.85 -13.62
N MET A 78 -7.06 16.94 -13.69
CA MET A 78 -6.35 17.41 -14.90
C MET A 78 -6.46 16.42 -16.07
N HIS A 79 -6.68 15.14 -15.78
CA HIS A 79 -6.84 14.05 -16.75
C HIS A 79 -8.31 13.66 -16.96
N ASN A 80 -9.25 14.52 -16.57
CA ASN A 80 -10.70 14.28 -16.65
C ASN A 80 -11.17 13.00 -15.92
N THR A 81 -10.40 12.51 -14.96
CA THR A 81 -10.76 11.37 -14.12
C THR A 81 -11.44 11.83 -12.83
N GLU A 82 -12.63 11.32 -12.55
CA GLU A 82 -13.35 11.60 -11.29
C GLU A 82 -13.07 10.53 -10.23
N ILE A 83 -12.91 10.92 -8.96
CA ILE A 83 -12.76 9.98 -7.84
C ILE A 83 -14.04 9.99 -7.01
N VAL A 84 -14.72 8.85 -6.96
CA VAL A 84 -15.97 8.66 -6.20
C VAL A 84 -15.69 7.82 -4.95
N VAL A 85 -15.97 8.37 -3.77
CA VAL A 85 -15.81 7.69 -2.49
C VAL A 85 -17.11 6.99 -2.11
N LEU A 86 -17.13 5.66 -2.16
CA LEU A 86 -18.31 4.84 -1.93
C LEU A 86 -18.67 4.72 -0.45
N ASN A 87 -17.72 4.70 0.48
CA ASN A 87 -18.00 4.46 1.90
C ASN A 87 -17.61 5.66 2.75
N ASN A 88 -18.59 6.19 3.47
CA ASN A 88 -18.42 7.29 4.41
C ASN A 88 -18.82 6.84 5.82
N ILE A 89 -18.50 5.58 6.18
CA ILE A 89 -18.67 5.17 7.58
C ILE A 89 -17.74 6.08 8.36
N GLU A 90 -18.29 6.91 9.24
CA GLU A 90 -17.52 7.74 10.17
C GLU A 90 -16.74 6.81 11.10
N THR A 91 -15.59 6.36 10.65
CA THR A 91 -14.60 5.74 11.52
C THR A 91 -14.04 6.82 12.42
N SER A 92 -13.82 6.49 13.70
CA SER A 92 -13.26 7.45 14.65
C SER A 92 -11.92 7.95 14.11
N PRO A 93 -11.72 9.27 13.95
CA PRO A 93 -10.46 9.83 13.46
C PRO A 93 -9.24 9.33 14.25
N THR A 94 -9.43 9.08 15.55
CA THR A 94 -8.39 8.53 16.43
C THR A 94 -7.97 7.12 16.01
N GLN A 95 -8.93 6.26 15.68
CA GLN A 95 -8.65 4.89 15.29
C GLN A 95 -7.92 4.83 13.94
N GLU A 96 -8.31 5.70 12.99
CA GLU A 96 -7.62 5.84 11.71
C GLU A 96 -6.16 6.24 11.93
N MET A 97 -5.90 7.29 12.73
CA MET A 97 -4.54 7.73 13.02
C MET A 97 -3.68 6.63 13.68
N ILE A 98 -4.24 5.86 14.60
CA ILE A 98 -3.51 4.75 15.25
C ILE A 98 -3.16 3.67 14.21
N ASN A 99 -4.11 3.28 13.36
CA ASN A 99 -3.86 2.30 12.30
C ASN A 99 -2.76 2.77 11.34
N ASP A 100 -2.65 4.08 11.14
CA ASP A 100 -1.69 4.69 10.22
C ASP A 100 -0.29 4.70 10.81
N MET A 101 -0.18 5.00 12.10
CA MET A 101 1.07 4.85 12.84
C MET A 101 1.54 3.40 12.85
N ILE A 102 0.66 2.44 13.15
CA ILE A 102 1.00 1.01 13.15
C ILE A 102 1.51 0.59 11.77
N SER A 103 0.82 1.02 10.71
CA SER A 103 1.20 0.76 9.32
C SER A 103 2.61 1.27 8.99
N ILE A 104 2.92 2.51 9.37
CA ILE A 104 4.22 3.13 9.15
C ILE A 104 5.32 2.38 9.93
N VAL A 105 5.09 2.16 11.22
CA VAL A 105 6.04 1.46 12.11
C VAL A 105 6.32 0.05 11.61
N HIS A 106 5.29 -0.66 11.15
CA HIS A 106 5.43 -2.01 10.59
C HIS A 106 6.34 -2.02 9.36
N VAL A 107 6.10 -1.13 8.38
CA VAL A 107 6.93 -1.03 7.16
C VAL A 107 8.39 -0.72 7.49
N PHE A 108 8.64 0.24 8.39
CA PHE A 108 10.00 0.57 8.82
C PHE A 108 10.65 -0.59 9.60
N SER A 109 9.88 -1.29 10.43
CA SER A 109 10.37 -2.46 11.17
C SER A 109 10.79 -3.57 10.21
N CYS A 110 9.94 -3.96 9.25
CA CYS A 110 10.28 -4.95 8.22
C CYS A 110 11.55 -4.58 7.46
N ARG A 111 11.70 -3.30 7.05
CA ARG A 111 12.89 -2.82 6.34
C ARG A 111 14.14 -2.88 7.22
N LEU A 112 14.04 -2.52 8.50
CA LEU A 112 15.14 -2.58 9.45
C LEU A 112 15.55 -4.03 9.75
N TYR A 113 14.58 -4.95 9.90
CA TYR A 113 14.84 -6.38 10.05
C TYR A 113 15.55 -6.95 8.83
N GLY A 114 15.08 -6.65 7.60
CA GLY A 114 15.74 -7.08 6.37
C GLY A 114 17.18 -6.57 6.24
N LEU A 115 17.45 -5.33 6.65
CA LEU A 115 18.80 -4.77 6.71
C LEU A 115 19.71 -5.50 7.72
N ARG A 116 19.18 -5.86 8.90
CA ARG A 116 19.91 -6.63 9.91
C ARG A 116 20.23 -8.04 9.42
N GLU A 117 19.28 -8.70 8.77
CA GLU A 117 19.47 -10.02 8.18
C GLU A 117 20.51 -9.99 7.06
N TYR A 118 20.44 -9.00 6.16
CA TYR A 118 21.42 -8.82 5.09
C TYR A 118 22.83 -8.57 5.64
N LYS A 119 22.97 -7.72 6.67
CA LYS A 119 24.26 -7.48 7.35
C LYS A 119 24.79 -8.74 8.04
N SER A 120 23.91 -9.57 8.62
CA SER A 120 24.29 -10.85 9.22
C SER A 120 24.75 -11.85 8.16
N LYS A 121 24.04 -11.96 7.04
CA LYS A 121 24.42 -12.79 5.88
C LYS A 121 25.78 -12.37 5.32
N LEU A 122 26.00 -11.07 5.08
CA LEU A 122 27.30 -10.55 4.61
C LEU A 122 28.46 -10.84 5.57
N LYS A 123 28.25 -10.74 6.89
CA LYS A 123 29.29 -11.08 7.88
C LYS A 123 29.62 -12.57 7.94
N ASN A 124 28.65 -13.42 7.62
CA ASN A 124 28.78 -14.87 7.68
C ASN A 124 29.19 -15.48 6.33
N ASP A 125 29.10 -14.71 5.24
CA ASP A 125 29.51 -15.13 3.91
C ASP A 125 31.04 -15.27 3.84
N ARG A 126 31.51 -16.51 3.71
CA ARG A 126 32.95 -16.83 3.70
C ARG A 126 33.63 -16.40 2.40
N SER A 127 32.85 -16.19 1.33
CA SER A 127 33.32 -15.77 0.01
C SER A 127 33.86 -14.33 -0.03
N LEU A 128 33.42 -13.48 0.91
CA LEU A 128 33.81 -12.06 0.99
C LEU A 128 34.92 -11.78 2.02
N LYS A 129 35.35 -12.80 2.78
CA LYS A 129 36.38 -12.64 3.83
C LYS A 129 37.82 -12.61 3.32
N SER A 130 38.02 -12.65 2.01
CA SER A 130 39.33 -12.48 1.39
C SER A 130 39.64 -10.98 1.19
N GLY A 131 39.99 -10.28 2.26
CA GLY A 131 40.69 -8.99 2.13
C GLY A 131 40.31 -7.86 3.08
N GLU A 132 40.34 -8.05 4.41
CA GLU A 132 40.62 -6.92 5.31
C GLU A 132 41.49 -7.40 6.49
N ASN A 133 42.78 -7.09 6.42
CA ASN A 133 43.65 -7.03 7.58
C ASN A 133 43.43 -5.68 8.28
N ASN A 134 43.06 -5.76 9.56
CA ASN A 134 43.33 -4.83 10.66
C ASN A 134 43.04 -3.34 10.48
N ASP A 135 42.03 -2.81 11.20
CA ASP A 135 42.37 -2.03 12.39
C ASP A 135 41.21 -1.83 13.39
N SER A 136 41.61 -1.51 14.61
CA SER A 136 41.00 -1.90 15.87
C SER A 136 39.84 -1.02 16.44
N SER A 137 38.99 -1.70 17.22
CA SER A 137 38.35 -1.24 18.46
C SER A 137 37.43 -0.01 18.47
N SER A 138 36.13 -0.24 18.68
CA SER A 138 35.40 0.34 19.84
C SER A 138 34.12 -0.44 20.15
N LYS A 139 34.10 -1.00 21.35
CA LYS A 139 33.03 -1.77 22.00
C LYS A 139 31.73 -0.96 22.17
N SER A 140 30.59 -1.57 21.88
CA SER A 140 29.38 -1.40 22.70
C SER A 140 28.61 -2.72 22.77
N LYS A 141 28.39 -3.14 24.01
CA LYS A 141 27.89 -4.45 24.45
C LYS A 141 26.48 -4.73 23.95
N THR A 142 26.28 -5.97 23.52
CA THR A 142 25.04 -6.69 23.27
C THR A 142 24.08 -6.63 24.46
N LEU A 143 22.79 -6.40 24.19
CA LEU A 143 21.71 -7.03 24.97
C LEU A 143 20.80 -7.77 23.99
N SER A 144 21.03 -9.07 23.89
CA SER A 144 20.22 -10.02 23.14
C SER A 144 18.97 -10.32 23.96
N ARG A 145 17.80 -10.04 23.41
CA ARG A 145 16.56 -10.67 23.85
C ARG A 145 15.89 -11.28 22.61
N SER A 146 16.10 -12.57 22.47
CA SER A 146 15.37 -13.45 21.56
C SER A 146 13.91 -13.48 21.99
N ASN A 147 13.04 -12.90 21.18
CA ASN A 147 11.64 -13.29 21.14
C ASN A 147 11.34 -13.61 19.67
N ASN A 148 11.19 -14.90 19.40
CA ASN A 148 10.59 -15.38 18.17
C ASN A 148 9.09 -15.02 18.25
N GLU A 149 8.66 -14.08 17.42
CA GLU A 149 7.25 -13.99 17.05
C GLU A 149 7.20 -14.09 15.52
N GLU A 150 6.80 -15.28 15.06
CA GLU A 150 6.38 -15.53 13.69
C GLU A 150 5.22 -14.59 13.37
N CYS A 151 5.40 -13.68 12.42
CA CYS A 151 4.29 -12.91 11.89
C CYS A 151 3.69 -13.71 10.72
N SER A 152 2.54 -14.34 10.97
CA SER A 152 1.57 -14.74 9.94
C SER A 152 0.96 -13.53 9.25
#